data_AF-A0A7Y2JEL1-F1
#
_entry.id   AF-A0A7Y2JEL1-F1
#
_cell.length_a   1.000
_cell.length_b   1.000
_cell.length_c   1.000
_cell.angle_alpha   90.00
_cell.angle_beta   90.00
_cell.angle_gamma   90.00
#
_symmetry.space_group_name_H-M   'P 1'
#
loop_
_entity.id
_entity.type
_entity.pdbx_description
1 polymer ?
#
loop_
_entity_poly.entity_id
_entity_poly.type
_entity_poly.pdbx_seq_one_letter_code
_entity_poly.pdbx_strand_id
1 'polypeptide(L)'
;MKKHFTLFFVISSLFCRAQLSVQNDAYIYVNDTFIFVEDDVNLDDVNSTLYLRNEGQLLQGNGVTGNTGNGELSVYQQGTVNKWTYNFWCSPIGQANGSNTNGDFNITQLKQPFSNLVSNDFNFVSSDDGNNLANPIEISNRWIYTYQQSAEYGDWNYVGNINDIIPGLGFTMKGTSGNPVVGQTVDFRGKPNNGLIINGVRDTEFTLVGNPYPSAMDAAAFIHHPLNVTIINGVLYYWEQRTDIESHVLSNYIGGYAEYTIDATGAVETFVPAVFFTYDANGDPLPLPPPGEFGSKTAKRYIPVGQGFMVEGSAPFGFVRTTNDMRVFEKESSGNSYFFRNSHNSEQIDEIVYNEYGLNIVPDDYKRFRLNVDFSVSGNEYTRQLLMNFHDSATTNFDYGLEVKRSENLSTDAYWNQDGIPYSVQALQFNEDLIIPITLQIEEVQPVKIRLFDAQNFVENQPIYVFDTE
;
A
#
# COMPACT_ATOMS: atom_id res chain seq x y z
N MET A 1 -12.24 44.39 -62.86
CA MET A 1 -11.98 44.25 -61.41
C MET A 1 -12.24 42.81 -61.00
N LYS A 2 -11.20 42.04 -60.66
CA LYS A 2 -11.33 40.66 -60.16
C LYS A 2 -11.59 40.71 -58.65
N LYS A 3 -12.80 40.36 -58.22
CA LYS A 3 -13.13 40.21 -56.79
C LYS A 3 -12.52 38.90 -56.29
N HIS A 4 -11.54 38.98 -55.41
CA HIS A 4 -11.02 37.82 -54.69
C HIS A 4 -11.87 37.63 -53.44
N PHE A 5 -12.52 36.47 -53.33
CA PHE A 5 -13.24 36.06 -52.12
C PHE A 5 -12.28 35.18 -51.31
N THR A 6 -11.79 35.69 -50.19
CA THR A 6 -10.98 34.92 -49.25
C THR A 6 -11.92 34.26 -48.25
N LEU A 7 -12.03 32.93 -48.32
CA LEU A 7 -12.79 32.13 -47.37
C LEU A 7 -11.92 31.89 -46.12
N PHE A 8 -12.31 32.47 -44.99
CA PHE A 8 -11.67 32.20 -43.69
C PHE A 8 -12.30 30.94 -43.09
N PHE A 9 -11.54 29.85 -42.98
CA PHE A 9 -11.93 28.69 -42.18
C PHE A 9 -11.59 28.99 -40.72
N VAL A 10 -12.61 29.22 -39.89
CA VAL A 10 -12.45 29.24 -38.43
C VAL A 10 -12.70 27.82 -37.93
N ILE A 11 -11.62 27.12 -37.59
CA ILE A 11 -11.70 25.84 -36.88
C ILE A 11 -11.88 26.20 -35.40
N SER A 12 -13.12 26.22 -34.91
CA SER A 12 -13.38 26.29 -33.47
C SER A 12 -13.35 24.88 -32.89
N SER A 13 -12.25 24.52 -32.21
CA SER A 13 -12.23 23.35 -31.34
C SER A 13 -12.98 23.68 -30.06
N LEU A 14 -14.22 23.17 -29.93
CA LEU A 14 -14.93 23.17 -28.65
C LEU A 14 -14.29 22.10 -27.76
N PHE A 15 -13.50 22.53 -26.76
CA PHE A 15 -13.09 21.64 -25.68
C PHE A 15 -14.28 21.47 -24.74
N CYS A 16 -14.95 20.31 -24.77
CA CYS A 16 -15.91 19.95 -23.74
C CYS A 16 -15.11 19.45 -22.53
N ARG A 17 -15.18 20.16 -21.40
CA ARG A 17 -14.69 19.63 -20.12
C ARG A 17 -15.79 18.80 -19.49
N ALA A 18 -15.51 17.53 -19.23
CA ALA A 18 -16.43 16.67 -18.49
C ALA A 18 -16.33 17.05 -17.00
N GLN A 19 -17.31 17.80 -16.51
CA GLN A 19 -17.49 18.14 -15.10
C GLN A 19 -18.72 17.40 -14.55
N LEU A 20 -18.70 17.05 -13.26
CA LEU A 20 -19.77 16.31 -12.61
C LEU A 20 -20.43 17.18 -11.55
N SER A 21 -21.73 17.45 -11.68
CA SER A 21 -22.48 18.16 -10.64
C SER A 21 -23.71 17.36 -10.22
N VAL A 22 -23.91 17.25 -8.92
CA VAL A 22 -25.07 16.61 -8.29
C VAL A 22 -25.70 17.63 -7.34
N GLN A 23 -27.02 17.82 -7.45
CA GLN A 23 -27.77 18.86 -6.75
C GLN A 23 -28.98 18.28 -6.03
N ASN A 24 -29.47 19.04 -5.04
CA ASN A 24 -30.61 18.70 -4.19
C ASN A 24 -30.37 17.39 -3.42
N ASP A 25 -31.31 16.45 -3.51
CA ASP A 25 -31.26 15.09 -2.98
C ASP A 25 -30.96 14.04 -4.06
N ALA A 26 -30.46 14.47 -5.23
CA ALA A 26 -30.06 13.56 -6.29
C ALA A 26 -28.80 12.78 -5.91
N TYR A 27 -28.65 11.61 -6.50
CA TYR A 27 -27.43 10.82 -6.34
C TYR A 27 -26.98 10.18 -7.65
N ILE A 28 -25.69 9.86 -7.71
CA ILE A 28 -25.09 9.01 -8.73
C ILE A 28 -24.66 7.72 -8.06
N TYR A 29 -24.93 6.59 -8.71
CA TYR A 29 -24.60 5.26 -8.18
C TYR A 29 -23.69 4.53 -9.17
N VAL A 30 -22.42 4.42 -8.82
CA VAL A 30 -21.38 3.74 -9.60
C VAL A 30 -21.15 2.37 -8.98
N ASN A 31 -21.42 1.33 -9.76
CA ASN A 31 -21.38 -0.05 -9.28
C ASN A 31 -20.53 -0.90 -10.21
N ASP A 32 -19.49 -1.55 -9.66
CA ASP A 32 -18.65 -2.50 -10.39
C ASP A 32 -17.96 -1.92 -11.64
N THR A 33 -17.76 -0.59 -11.65
CA THR A 33 -17.20 0.18 -12.76
C THR A 33 -16.62 1.50 -12.24
N PHE A 34 -16.07 2.33 -13.12
CA PHE A 34 -15.65 3.67 -12.78
C PHE A 34 -16.49 4.75 -13.46
N ILE A 35 -16.45 5.94 -12.87
CA ILE A 35 -16.78 7.19 -13.55
C ILE A 35 -15.51 8.02 -13.71
N PHE A 36 -15.35 8.66 -14.86
CA PHE A 36 -14.24 9.57 -15.15
C PHE A 36 -14.73 11.00 -15.22
N VAL A 37 -14.05 11.91 -14.52
CA VAL A 37 -14.35 13.35 -14.50
C VAL A 37 -13.08 14.14 -14.78
N GLU A 38 -13.08 14.98 -15.80
CA GLU A 38 -11.85 15.65 -16.25
C GLU A 38 -11.39 16.75 -15.28
N ASP A 39 -12.33 17.55 -14.75
CA ASP A 39 -12.01 18.76 -13.98
C ASP A 39 -12.41 18.65 -12.51
N ASP A 40 -13.70 18.86 -12.22
CA ASP A 40 -14.23 18.90 -10.87
C ASP A 40 -15.49 18.05 -10.69
N VAL A 41 -15.61 17.51 -9.47
CA VAL A 41 -16.83 16.98 -8.90
C VAL A 41 -17.39 17.99 -7.93
N ASN A 42 -18.62 18.45 -8.19
CA ASN A 42 -19.38 19.35 -7.35
C ASN A 42 -20.62 18.66 -6.77
N LEU A 43 -20.60 18.40 -5.46
CA LEU A 43 -21.72 17.82 -4.72
C LEU A 43 -22.40 18.95 -3.93
N ASP A 44 -23.26 19.72 -4.60
CA ASP A 44 -23.68 21.06 -4.16
C ASP A 44 -24.34 21.06 -2.76
N ASP A 45 -25.34 20.21 -2.59
CA ASP A 45 -26.21 20.18 -1.42
C ASP A 45 -25.87 19.04 -0.46
N VAL A 46 -26.21 19.19 0.83
CA VAL A 46 -25.91 18.21 1.89
C VAL A 46 -26.41 16.79 1.58
N ASN A 47 -27.50 16.68 0.80
CA ASN A 47 -28.08 15.40 0.41
C ASN A 47 -27.66 14.94 -0.99
N SER A 48 -26.80 15.68 -1.68
CA SER A 48 -26.24 15.25 -2.96
C SER A 48 -25.16 14.21 -2.72
N THR A 49 -25.21 13.09 -3.42
CA THR A 49 -24.33 11.95 -3.09
C THR A 49 -23.80 11.22 -4.32
N LEU A 50 -22.52 10.84 -4.27
CA LEU A 50 -21.89 9.92 -5.21
C LEU A 50 -21.56 8.61 -4.49
N TYR A 51 -22.25 7.53 -4.84
CA TYR A 51 -22.05 6.21 -4.25
C TYR A 51 -21.13 5.36 -5.11
N LEU A 52 -20.07 4.82 -4.51
CA LEU A 52 -19.15 3.85 -5.10
C LEU A 52 -19.38 2.49 -4.44
N ARG A 53 -19.84 1.48 -5.20
CA ARG A 53 -20.20 0.15 -4.69
C ARG A 53 -19.58 -0.96 -5.51
N ASN A 54 -19.34 -2.09 -4.86
CA ASN A 54 -18.68 -3.26 -5.46
C ASN A 54 -17.43 -2.85 -6.24
N GLU A 55 -16.48 -2.22 -5.54
CA GLU A 55 -15.22 -1.75 -6.15
C GLU A 55 -15.40 -0.67 -7.23
N GLY A 56 -16.52 0.05 -7.16
CA GLY A 56 -16.73 1.25 -7.97
C GLY A 56 -15.71 2.35 -7.64
N GLN A 57 -15.31 3.13 -8.65
CA GLN A 57 -14.22 4.11 -8.50
C GLN A 57 -14.54 5.45 -9.17
N LEU A 58 -13.95 6.53 -8.65
CA LEU A 58 -13.95 7.85 -9.26
C LEU A 58 -12.52 8.17 -9.72
N LEU A 59 -12.32 8.15 -11.04
CA LEU A 59 -11.09 8.63 -11.68
C LEU A 59 -11.26 10.10 -12.03
N GLN A 60 -10.21 10.89 -11.83
CA GLN A 60 -10.21 12.30 -12.19
C GLN A 60 -8.98 12.70 -13.00
N GLY A 61 -9.19 13.55 -14.00
CA GLY A 61 -8.13 14.14 -14.83
C GLY A 61 -7.40 15.30 -14.14
N ASN A 62 -6.51 15.97 -14.86
CA ASN A 62 -5.65 17.05 -14.33
C ASN A 62 -6.29 18.44 -14.37
N GLY A 63 -7.61 18.53 -14.18
CA GLY A 63 -8.25 19.82 -14.04
C GLY A 63 -7.75 20.63 -12.85
N VAL A 64 -8.04 21.93 -12.89
CA VAL A 64 -7.50 22.92 -11.96
C VAL A 64 -8.56 23.51 -11.04
N THR A 65 -9.83 23.16 -11.26
CA THR A 65 -10.95 23.75 -10.52
C THR A 65 -11.02 23.21 -9.10
N GLY A 66 -10.81 21.90 -8.92
CA GLY A 66 -10.87 21.21 -7.62
C GLY A 66 -12.30 20.87 -7.20
N ASN A 67 -12.46 19.82 -6.41
CA ASN A 67 -13.78 19.33 -6.00
C ASN A 67 -14.41 20.23 -4.93
N THR A 68 -15.72 20.42 -5.00
CA THR A 68 -16.48 21.36 -4.15
C THR A 68 -17.78 20.75 -3.65
N GLY A 69 -18.41 21.43 -2.69
CA GLY A 69 -19.80 21.19 -2.30
C GLY A 69 -19.94 20.60 -0.90
N ASN A 70 -21.19 20.62 -0.40
CA ASN A 70 -21.53 20.15 0.95
C ASN A 70 -22.05 18.71 0.99
N GLY A 71 -22.25 18.09 -0.18
CA GLY A 71 -22.59 16.68 -0.32
C GLY A 71 -21.38 15.75 -0.19
N GLU A 72 -21.62 14.46 -0.37
CA GLU A 72 -20.64 13.43 -0.01
C GLU A 72 -20.43 12.40 -1.11
N LEU A 73 -19.17 12.02 -1.35
CA LEU A 73 -18.83 10.73 -1.92
C LEU A 73 -18.88 9.69 -0.80
N SER A 74 -19.48 8.53 -1.08
CA SER A 74 -19.54 7.38 -0.20
C SER A 74 -18.85 6.19 -0.87
N VAL A 75 -17.78 5.68 -0.26
CA VAL A 75 -17.04 4.50 -0.75
C VAL A 75 -16.84 3.49 0.36
N TYR A 76 -17.22 2.24 0.08
CA TYR A 76 -17.05 1.14 1.03
C TYR A 76 -15.63 0.60 0.93
N GLN A 77 -15.02 0.40 2.09
CA GLN A 77 -13.75 -0.27 2.25
C GLN A 77 -13.86 -1.29 3.38
N GLN A 78 -13.02 -2.32 3.36
CA GLN A 78 -13.10 -3.41 4.31
C GLN A 78 -11.79 -3.55 5.08
N GLY A 79 -11.84 -3.36 6.40
CA GLY A 79 -10.71 -3.74 7.25
C GLY A 79 -10.52 -5.25 7.26
N THR A 80 -9.34 -5.71 7.66
CA THR A 80 -8.98 -7.14 7.50
C THR A 80 -8.50 -7.78 8.80
N VAL A 81 -8.75 -7.10 9.92
CA VAL A 81 -8.09 -7.34 11.20
C VAL A 81 -9.09 -7.35 12.35
N ASN A 82 -8.69 -7.94 13.47
CA ASN A 82 -9.48 -8.02 14.69
C ASN A 82 -9.17 -6.87 15.67
N LYS A 83 -9.79 -6.89 16.85
CA LYS A 83 -9.62 -5.87 17.89
C LYS A 83 -8.19 -5.69 18.43
N TRP A 84 -7.32 -6.66 18.23
CA TRP A 84 -5.92 -6.58 18.64
C TRP A 84 -5.02 -6.07 17.53
N THR A 85 -5.47 -6.08 16.28
CA THR A 85 -4.59 -5.89 15.11
C THR A 85 -4.94 -4.61 14.37
N TYR A 86 -3.94 -3.87 13.90
CA TYR A 86 -4.07 -2.61 13.16
C TYR A 86 -4.31 -2.80 11.67
N ASN A 87 -5.20 -2.01 11.10
CA ASN A 87 -5.14 -1.65 9.68
C ASN A 87 -4.36 -0.34 9.53
N PHE A 88 -3.69 -0.16 8.39
CA PHE A 88 -3.10 1.11 7.98
C PHE A 88 -3.95 1.66 6.83
N TRP A 89 -4.58 2.80 7.07
CA TRP A 89 -5.53 3.45 6.16
C TRP A 89 -4.99 4.77 5.64
N CYS A 90 -5.54 5.25 4.54
CA CYS A 90 -5.47 6.63 4.07
C CYS A 90 -6.88 7.04 3.63
N SER A 91 -7.30 8.28 3.88
CA SER A 91 -8.67 8.67 3.52
C SER A 91 -8.76 9.08 2.04
N PRO A 92 -9.69 8.53 1.26
CA PRO A 92 -9.99 9.00 -0.10
C PRO A 92 -10.86 10.27 -0.14
N ILE A 93 -11.30 10.73 1.03
CA ILE A 93 -12.21 11.85 1.22
C ILE A 93 -11.69 12.81 2.30
N GLY A 94 -12.24 14.01 2.32
CA GLY A 94 -12.06 15.00 3.39
C GLY A 94 -13.39 15.61 3.80
N GLN A 95 -13.37 16.56 4.75
CA GLN A 95 -14.56 17.30 5.17
C GLN A 95 -15.29 17.93 3.96
N ALA A 96 -16.60 17.70 3.88
CA ALA A 96 -17.45 18.33 2.86
C ALA A 96 -17.64 19.82 3.20
N ASN A 97 -17.34 20.67 2.23
CA ASN A 97 -17.46 22.12 2.36
C ASN A 97 -17.43 22.78 0.97
N GLY A 98 -17.91 24.02 0.90
CA GLY A 98 -17.87 24.82 -0.34
C GLY A 98 -16.47 25.23 -0.83
N SER A 99 -15.38 24.82 -0.17
CA SER A 99 -14.02 25.05 -0.69
C SER A 99 -13.74 24.12 -1.86
N ASN A 100 -12.91 24.56 -2.80
CA ASN A 100 -12.42 23.72 -3.91
C ASN A 100 -11.09 23.00 -3.60
N THR A 101 -10.58 23.15 -2.38
CA THR A 101 -9.40 22.42 -1.89
C THR A 101 -9.81 21.12 -1.19
N ASN A 102 -8.91 20.13 -1.16
CA ASN A 102 -9.08 18.96 -0.30
C ASN A 102 -9.25 19.43 1.16
N GLY A 103 -10.25 18.86 1.85
CA GLY A 103 -10.44 19.08 3.28
C GLY A 103 -9.67 18.06 4.09
N ASP A 104 -9.35 18.37 5.33
CA ASP A 104 -8.80 17.37 6.23
C ASP A 104 -9.82 16.26 6.50
N PHE A 105 -9.35 15.08 6.86
CA PHE A 105 -10.18 13.93 7.22
C PHE A 105 -10.34 13.85 8.74
N ASN A 106 -11.56 13.63 9.20
CA ASN A 106 -11.81 13.26 10.60
C ASN A 106 -12.32 11.83 10.65
N ILE A 107 -11.90 11.02 11.64
CA ILE A 107 -12.36 9.62 11.75
C ILE A 107 -13.89 9.49 11.84
N THR A 108 -14.60 10.52 12.32
CA THR A 108 -16.07 10.54 12.38
C THR A 108 -16.74 10.53 11.00
N GLN A 109 -15.98 10.73 9.92
CA GLN A 109 -16.41 10.54 8.54
C GLN A 109 -16.45 9.07 8.10
N LEU A 110 -15.91 8.16 8.92
CA LEU A 110 -16.20 6.73 8.78
C LEU A 110 -17.60 6.46 9.33
N LYS A 111 -18.43 5.84 8.50
CA LYS A 111 -19.79 5.45 8.85
C LYS A 111 -19.97 3.94 8.81
N GLN A 112 -20.93 3.45 9.58
CA GLN A 112 -21.41 2.07 9.54
C GLN A 112 -22.39 1.90 8.37
N PRO A 113 -22.09 1.07 7.36
CA PRO A 113 -23.07 0.72 6.34
C PRO A 113 -24.32 0.07 6.94
N PHE A 114 -25.51 0.55 6.57
CA PHE A 114 -26.80 -0.08 6.92
C PHE A 114 -27.52 -0.65 5.70
N SER A 115 -27.44 0.05 4.56
CA SER A 115 -27.89 -0.44 3.24
C SER A 115 -26.92 0.06 2.18
N ASN A 116 -27.21 -0.14 0.89
CA ASN A 116 -26.36 0.39 -0.18
C ASN A 116 -26.30 1.92 -0.24
N LEU A 117 -27.26 2.64 0.36
CA LEU A 117 -27.35 4.11 0.29
C LEU A 117 -27.27 4.77 1.68
N VAL A 118 -27.65 4.04 2.72
CA VAL A 118 -27.76 4.57 4.09
C VAL A 118 -26.64 4.02 4.95
N SER A 119 -25.98 4.92 5.67
CA SER A 119 -24.98 4.60 6.69
C SER A 119 -25.27 5.41 7.95
N ASN A 120 -24.94 4.85 9.11
CA ASN A 120 -25.12 5.47 10.42
C ASN A 120 -23.76 5.83 11.03
N ASP A 121 -23.77 6.69 12.04
CA ASP A 121 -22.56 7.00 12.81
C ASP A 121 -22.10 5.79 13.62
N PHE A 122 -20.77 5.63 13.73
CA PHE A 122 -20.17 4.77 14.75
C PHE A 122 -20.26 5.43 16.13
N ASN A 123 -20.30 4.62 17.18
CA ASN A 123 -20.03 5.08 18.53
C ASN A 123 -18.52 5.03 18.81
N PHE A 124 -17.89 6.16 19.10
CA PHE A 124 -16.46 6.17 19.45
C PHE A 124 -16.28 6.01 20.96
N VAL A 125 -15.50 5.01 21.37
CA VAL A 125 -15.23 4.68 22.78
C VAL A 125 -13.76 4.86 23.11
N SER A 126 -13.47 5.22 24.36
CA SER A 126 -12.10 5.34 24.87
C SER A 126 -11.54 4.04 25.45
N SER A 127 -12.32 2.95 25.44
CA SER A 127 -11.86 1.62 25.81
C SER A 127 -10.87 1.07 24.78
N ASP A 128 -10.07 0.09 25.19
CA ASP A 128 -9.14 -0.59 24.28
C ASP A 128 -9.86 -1.34 23.17
N ASP A 129 -11.04 -1.89 23.44
CA ASP A 129 -11.80 -2.63 22.45
C ASP A 129 -12.96 -1.81 21.90
N GLY A 130 -13.11 -1.83 20.57
CA GLY A 130 -14.38 -1.59 19.91
C GLY A 130 -15.25 -2.86 19.87
N ASN A 131 -16.52 -2.73 19.52
CA ASN A 131 -17.51 -3.80 19.61
C ASN A 131 -18.45 -3.81 18.40
N ASN A 132 -18.28 -4.82 17.54
CA ASN A 132 -19.09 -5.02 16.34
C ASN A 132 -20.51 -5.55 16.65
N LEU A 133 -20.76 -6.01 17.89
CA LEU A 133 -22.07 -6.45 18.35
C LEU A 133 -22.87 -5.32 19.01
N ALA A 134 -22.25 -4.16 19.27
CA ALA A 134 -22.93 -2.98 19.76
C ALA A 134 -23.82 -2.37 18.66
N ASN A 135 -24.85 -1.63 19.07
CA ASN A 135 -25.71 -0.89 18.15
C ASN A 135 -25.90 0.55 18.65
N PRO A 136 -25.30 1.56 17.98
CA PRO A 136 -24.41 1.45 16.81
C PRO A 136 -23.07 0.75 17.15
N ILE A 137 -22.34 0.28 16.12
CA ILE A 137 -21.04 -0.38 16.31
C ILE A 137 -20.06 0.57 17.01
N GLU A 138 -19.28 0.02 17.94
CA GLU A 138 -18.27 0.78 18.69
C GLU A 138 -16.89 0.70 18.02
N ILE A 139 -16.25 1.84 17.79
CA ILE A 139 -14.85 1.96 17.37
C ILE A 139 -14.03 2.52 18.53
N SER A 140 -12.92 1.87 18.86
CA SER A 140 -11.98 2.42 19.85
C SER A 140 -11.21 3.58 19.24
N ASN A 141 -11.35 4.77 19.83
CA ASN A 141 -10.57 5.93 19.43
C ASN A 141 -9.11 5.86 19.89
N ARG A 142 -8.78 4.92 20.78
CA ARG A 142 -7.45 4.76 21.36
C ARG A 142 -6.40 4.45 20.32
N TRP A 143 -6.76 3.77 19.22
CA TRP A 143 -5.83 3.21 18.25
C TRP A 143 -5.73 4.01 16.96
N ILE A 144 -6.05 5.31 17.00
CA ILE A 144 -6.02 6.18 15.85
C ILE A 144 -4.80 7.09 15.95
N TYR A 145 -3.75 6.72 15.21
CA TYR A 145 -2.49 7.45 15.18
C TYR A 145 -2.03 7.71 13.75
N THR A 146 -1.32 8.81 13.57
CA THR A 146 -0.52 9.09 12.36
C THR A 146 0.96 8.95 12.68
N TYR A 147 1.80 8.83 11.66
CA TYR A 147 3.25 8.78 11.82
C TYR A 147 3.90 9.60 10.71
N GLN A 148 4.79 10.53 11.07
CA GLN A 148 5.38 11.43 10.10
C GLN A 148 6.77 11.86 10.58
N GLN A 149 7.73 11.79 9.67
CA GLN A 149 9.08 12.32 9.84
C GLN A 149 9.70 11.90 11.18
N SER A 150 9.73 10.59 11.43
CA SER A 150 10.48 10.01 12.53
C SER A 150 11.07 8.65 12.15
N ALA A 151 12.12 8.24 12.84
CA ALA A 151 12.68 6.89 12.80
C ALA A 151 12.42 6.13 14.11
N GLU A 152 11.82 6.79 15.10
CA GLU A 152 11.61 6.23 16.44
C GLU A 152 10.24 5.56 16.53
N TYR A 153 10.21 4.33 17.03
CA TYR A 153 8.96 3.60 17.21
C TYR A 153 7.94 4.36 18.07
N GLY A 154 8.40 5.14 19.06
CA GLY A 154 7.55 5.85 20.01
C GLY A 154 6.85 7.10 19.48
N ASP A 155 7.21 7.58 18.29
CA ASP A 155 6.81 8.90 17.78
C ASP A 155 5.46 8.90 17.03
N TRP A 156 4.60 7.93 17.31
CA TRP A 156 3.22 7.93 16.82
C TRP A 156 2.44 9.11 17.38
N ASN A 157 1.78 9.86 16.49
CA ASN A 157 0.99 11.03 16.85
C ASN A 157 -0.47 10.64 17.07
N TYR A 158 -0.93 10.73 18.31
CA TYR A 158 -2.32 10.41 18.66
C TYR A 158 -3.30 11.41 18.03
N VAL A 159 -4.25 10.90 17.26
CA VAL A 159 -5.33 11.68 16.63
C VAL A 159 -6.64 11.49 17.37
N GLY A 160 -6.97 10.25 17.73
CA GLY A 160 -8.27 9.91 18.31
C GLY A 160 -9.42 10.23 17.35
N ASN A 161 -10.53 10.71 17.89
CA ASN A 161 -11.72 11.08 17.10
C ASN A 161 -12.05 12.59 17.13
N ILE A 162 -11.11 13.41 17.57
CA ILE A 162 -11.28 14.86 17.70
C ILE A 162 -10.40 15.59 16.70
N ASN A 163 -9.16 15.14 16.52
CA ASN A 163 -8.20 15.81 15.64
C ASN A 163 -8.41 15.38 14.19
N ASP A 164 -8.07 16.28 13.28
CA ASP A 164 -8.14 16.04 11.85
C ASP A 164 -6.79 15.51 11.30
N ILE A 165 -6.87 14.82 10.18
CA ILE A 165 -5.76 14.19 9.46
C ILE A 165 -5.69 14.82 8.08
N ILE A 166 -4.55 15.43 7.75
CA ILE A 166 -4.38 16.09 6.44
C ILE A 166 -4.47 15.07 5.28
N PRO A 167 -4.90 15.49 4.08
CA PRO A 167 -4.96 14.61 2.90
C PRO A 167 -3.63 13.89 2.63
N GLY A 168 -3.70 12.61 2.25
CA GLY A 168 -2.51 11.80 1.97
C GLY A 168 -1.83 11.19 3.18
N LEU A 169 -2.00 11.77 4.37
CA LEU A 169 -1.42 11.22 5.59
C LEU A 169 -2.23 9.99 6.00
N GLY A 170 -1.54 8.87 6.18
CA GLY A 170 -2.17 7.64 6.61
C GLY A 170 -2.34 7.57 8.12
N PHE A 171 -3.22 6.67 8.56
CA PHE A 171 -3.55 6.49 9.97
C PHE A 171 -3.76 5.02 10.33
N THR A 172 -3.52 4.69 11.59
CA THR A 172 -3.81 3.37 12.14
C THR A 172 -5.24 3.29 12.65
N MET A 173 -5.84 2.10 12.57
CA MET A 173 -7.10 1.81 13.25
C MET A 173 -7.20 0.31 13.49
N LYS A 174 -7.42 -0.10 14.75
CA LYS A 174 -7.69 -1.51 15.05
C LYS A 174 -9.07 -1.94 14.60
N GLY A 175 -9.26 -3.24 14.39
CA GLY A 175 -10.57 -3.82 14.18
C GLY A 175 -11.45 -3.76 15.44
N THR A 176 -12.58 -4.44 15.39
CA THR A 176 -13.55 -4.52 16.49
C THR A 176 -13.67 -5.95 17.03
N SER A 177 -14.25 -6.09 18.22
CA SER A 177 -14.61 -7.39 18.79
C SER A 177 -15.89 -7.94 18.17
N GLY A 178 -16.04 -9.28 18.12
CA GLY A 178 -17.20 -9.96 17.53
C GLY A 178 -16.91 -10.55 16.14
N ASN A 179 -17.57 -11.67 15.79
CA ASN A 179 -17.43 -12.39 14.51
C ASN A 179 -18.16 -11.63 13.37
N PRO A 180 -17.79 -11.74 12.07
CA PRO A 180 -16.88 -12.72 11.49
C PRO A 180 -15.42 -12.26 11.42
N VAL A 181 -14.53 -13.25 11.37
CA VAL A 181 -13.08 -13.25 11.10
C VAL A 181 -12.63 -12.40 9.88
N VAL A 182 -13.53 -11.71 9.17
CA VAL A 182 -13.24 -10.81 8.04
C VAL A 182 -13.75 -9.41 8.40
N GLY A 183 -12.84 -8.44 8.35
CA GLY A 183 -13.01 -7.19 9.08
C GLY A 183 -14.17 -6.31 8.62
N GLN A 184 -14.41 -5.31 9.46
CA GLN A 184 -15.54 -4.41 9.41
C GLN A 184 -15.56 -3.61 8.10
N THR A 185 -16.68 -3.65 7.39
CA THR A 185 -16.94 -2.71 6.29
C THR A 185 -17.16 -1.32 6.89
N VAL A 186 -16.37 -0.37 6.42
CA VAL A 186 -16.50 1.06 6.75
C VAL A 186 -16.89 1.82 5.49
N ASP A 187 -17.73 2.84 5.66
CA ASP A 187 -18.12 3.75 4.59
C ASP A 187 -17.44 5.09 4.80
N PHE A 188 -16.47 5.42 3.95
CA PHE A 188 -15.84 6.73 3.93
C PHE A 188 -16.81 7.72 3.29
N ARG A 189 -17.28 8.70 4.07
CA ARG A 189 -18.22 9.73 3.61
C ARG A 189 -17.65 11.14 3.72
N GLY A 190 -17.53 11.82 2.59
CA GLY A 190 -17.08 13.20 2.54
C GLY A 190 -16.78 13.66 1.13
N LYS A 191 -16.17 14.84 0.99
CA LYS A 191 -15.80 15.35 -0.32
C LYS A 191 -14.62 14.55 -0.90
N PRO A 192 -14.69 14.07 -2.16
CA PRO A 192 -13.60 13.28 -2.74
C PRO A 192 -12.33 14.09 -2.89
N ASN A 193 -11.21 13.52 -2.46
CA ASN A 193 -9.89 14.11 -2.64
C ASN A 193 -9.50 14.13 -4.13
N ASN A 194 -8.86 15.22 -4.57
CA ASN A 194 -8.45 15.45 -5.95
C ASN A 194 -7.13 16.21 -6.08
N GLY A 195 -6.47 16.07 -7.22
CA GLY A 195 -5.30 16.85 -7.59
C GLY A 195 -4.06 16.50 -6.75
N LEU A 196 -3.08 17.41 -6.74
CA LEU A 196 -1.82 17.21 -6.02
C LEU A 196 -2.04 17.15 -4.50
N ILE A 197 -1.56 16.07 -3.89
CA ILE A 197 -1.47 15.89 -2.43
C ILE A 197 -0.01 15.73 -2.06
N ILE A 198 0.41 16.38 -0.97
CA ILE A 198 1.80 16.41 -0.51
C ILE A 198 1.89 16.05 0.97
N ASN A 199 2.84 15.19 1.33
CA ASN A 199 3.13 14.82 2.71
C ASN A 199 4.63 14.96 2.99
N GLY A 200 4.99 15.51 4.16
CA GLY A 200 6.38 15.77 4.51
C GLY A 200 7.14 14.47 4.75
N VAL A 201 8.35 14.37 4.19
CA VAL A 201 9.29 13.28 4.45
C VAL A 201 10.65 13.85 4.80
N ARG A 202 11.52 13.04 5.40
CA ARG A 202 12.86 13.44 5.80
C ARG A 202 13.81 12.25 5.69
N ASP A 203 15.05 12.55 5.36
CA ASP A 203 16.10 11.56 5.15
C ASP A 203 16.16 10.58 6.32
N THR A 204 16.12 9.28 6.01
CA THR A 204 16.14 8.16 6.96
C THR A 204 14.98 8.08 7.96
N GLU A 205 13.97 8.92 7.79
CA GLU A 205 12.76 8.95 8.62
C GLU A 205 11.56 8.45 7.81
N PHE A 206 10.65 7.75 8.48
CA PHE A 206 9.44 7.20 7.89
C PHE A 206 8.27 8.17 8.03
N THR A 207 7.36 8.10 7.06
CA THR A 207 6.05 8.74 7.11
C THR A 207 4.98 7.77 6.63
N LEU A 208 3.90 7.64 7.40
CA LEU A 208 2.74 6.86 7.02
C LEU A 208 1.90 7.66 6.04
N VAL A 209 1.87 7.21 4.79
CA VAL A 209 1.04 7.76 3.71
C VAL A 209 0.10 6.68 3.20
N GLY A 210 -0.59 6.92 2.08
CA GLY A 210 -1.34 5.87 1.41
C GLY A 210 -1.93 6.35 0.09
N ASN A 211 -2.91 5.61 -0.42
CA ASN A 211 -3.72 6.05 -1.55
C ASN A 211 -4.83 7.02 -1.06
N PRO A 212 -4.74 8.33 -1.37
CA PRO A 212 -5.70 9.31 -0.90
C PRO A 212 -6.85 9.54 -1.89
N TYR A 213 -7.00 8.72 -2.92
CA TYR A 213 -7.97 8.92 -3.98
C TYR A 213 -9.09 7.88 -3.94
N PRO A 214 -10.32 8.24 -4.36
CA PRO A 214 -11.43 7.30 -4.50
C PRO A 214 -11.31 6.41 -5.76
N SER A 215 -10.08 6.03 -6.13
CA SER A 215 -9.72 5.07 -7.19
C SER A 215 -8.45 4.33 -6.79
N ALA A 216 -8.13 3.22 -7.45
CA ALA A 216 -6.80 2.63 -7.33
C ALA A 216 -5.70 3.60 -7.81
N MET A 217 -4.48 3.37 -7.34
CA MET A 217 -3.29 4.16 -7.66
C MET A 217 -2.17 3.23 -8.16
N ASP A 218 -1.49 3.58 -9.24
CA ASP A 218 -0.36 2.82 -9.78
C ASP A 218 0.92 3.08 -8.95
N ALA A 219 1.44 2.02 -8.30
CA ALA A 219 2.67 2.09 -7.51
C ALA A 219 3.89 2.45 -8.36
N ALA A 220 3.98 2.00 -9.62
CA ALA A 220 5.07 2.37 -10.51
C ALA A 220 5.02 3.88 -10.81
N ALA A 221 3.84 4.41 -11.10
CA ALA A 221 3.65 5.84 -11.32
C ALA A 221 3.98 6.67 -10.07
N PHE A 222 3.66 6.16 -8.86
CA PHE A 222 3.98 6.81 -7.60
C PHE A 222 5.49 6.78 -7.27
N ILE A 223 6.12 5.60 -7.33
CA ILE A 223 7.54 5.38 -7.02
C ILE A 223 8.43 6.14 -8.01
N HIS A 224 8.14 6.04 -9.31
CA HIS A 224 8.96 6.64 -10.37
C HIS A 224 8.52 8.05 -10.77
N HIS A 225 7.61 8.68 -10.02
CA HIS A 225 7.24 10.05 -10.30
C HIS A 225 8.48 10.95 -10.25
N PRO A 226 8.73 11.84 -11.24
CA PRO A 226 9.96 12.65 -11.29
C PRO A 226 10.21 13.51 -10.04
N LEU A 227 9.16 13.81 -9.28
CA LEU A 227 9.24 14.55 -8.02
C LEU A 227 9.34 13.67 -6.76
N ASN A 228 9.23 12.35 -6.89
CA ASN A 228 9.35 11.38 -5.78
C ASN A 228 10.68 10.63 -5.80
N VAL A 229 11.24 10.34 -6.99
CA VAL A 229 12.49 9.57 -7.15
C VAL A 229 13.70 10.12 -6.38
N THR A 230 13.73 11.43 -6.10
CA THR A 230 14.81 12.06 -5.30
C THR A 230 14.39 12.36 -3.85
N ILE A 231 13.18 11.97 -3.45
CA ILE A 231 12.55 12.39 -2.19
C ILE A 231 12.26 11.19 -1.28
N ILE A 232 11.96 10.03 -1.86
CA ILE A 232 11.77 8.76 -1.14
C ILE A 232 12.72 7.69 -1.67
N ASN A 233 13.00 6.68 -0.86
CA ASN A 233 13.93 5.59 -1.20
C ASN A 233 13.43 4.61 -2.27
N GLY A 234 12.19 4.75 -2.74
CA GLY A 234 11.59 3.88 -3.77
C GLY A 234 10.97 2.59 -3.27
N VAL A 235 10.82 2.44 -1.95
CA VAL A 235 10.21 1.26 -1.32
C VAL A 235 8.92 1.66 -0.60
N LEU A 236 7.89 0.83 -0.77
CA LEU A 236 6.64 0.89 -0.01
C LEU A 236 6.68 -0.19 1.06
N TYR A 237 6.52 0.23 2.32
CA TYR A 237 6.59 -0.65 3.48
C TYR A 237 5.18 -0.88 4.05
N TYR A 238 4.67 -2.10 3.89
CA TYR A 238 3.33 -2.49 4.32
C TYR A 238 3.39 -3.20 5.67
N TRP A 239 2.65 -2.69 6.66
CA TRP A 239 2.63 -3.29 7.99
C TRP A 239 1.93 -4.66 7.96
N GLU A 240 2.58 -5.65 8.57
CA GLU A 240 2.02 -6.97 8.83
C GLU A 240 2.19 -7.43 10.27
N GLN A 241 1.30 -8.31 10.71
CA GLN A 241 1.24 -8.75 12.10
C GLN A 241 0.43 -10.03 12.22
N ARG A 242 0.78 -10.83 13.22
CA ARG A 242 -0.07 -11.93 13.66
C ARG A 242 -1.44 -11.45 14.12
N THR A 243 -2.47 -12.15 13.66
CA THR A 243 -3.84 -11.95 14.13
C THR A 243 -4.20 -12.83 15.33
N ASP A 244 -3.40 -13.85 15.65
CA ASP A 244 -3.62 -14.79 16.76
C ASP A 244 -2.94 -14.36 18.07
N ILE A 245 -2.29 -13.19 18.11
CA ILE A 245 -1.83 -12.56 19.35
C ILE A 245 -2.98 -11.75 19.96
N GLU A 246 -3.60 -12.30 20.99
CA GLU A 246 -4.71 -11.68 21.71
C GLU A 246 -4.25 -10.69 22.80
N SER A 247 -3.49 -9.65 22.43
CA SER A 247 -2.95 -8.68 23.39
C SER A 247 -2.92 -7.24 22.88
N HIS A 248 -3.18 -6.28 23.78
CA HIS A 248 -2.89 -4.85 23.53
C HIS A 248 -1.52 -4.43 24.09
N VAL A 249 -0.77 -5.36 24.69
CA VAL A 249 0.57 -5.09 25.24
C VAL A 249 1.57 -5.13 24.10
N LEU A 250 2.24 -4.00 23.87
CA LEU A 250 3.17 -3.81 22.76
C LEU A 250 4.23 -4.93 22.65
N SER A 251 4.86 -5.29 23.77
CA SER A 251 5.92 -6.31 23.79
C SER A 251 5.46 -7.71 23.37
N ASN A 252 4.16 -7.95 23.28
CA ASN A 252 3.59 -9.23 22.87
C ASN A 252 3.27 -9.25 21.37
N TYR A 253 3.21 -8.09 20.70
CA TYR A 253 2.95 -8.05 19.27
C TYR A 253 4.06 -8.73 18.50
N ILE A 254 3.66 -9.47 17.48
CA ILE A 254 4.57 -10.04 16.50
C ILE A 254 4.14 -9.51 15.13
N GLY A 255 4.98 -8.68 14.53
CA GLY A 255 4.73 -7.99 13.28
C GLY A 255 5.99 -7.30 12.76
N GLY A 256 5.92 -6.85 11.52
CA GLY A 256 7.02 -6.23 10.78
C GLY A 256 6.52 -5.67 9.46
N TYR A 257 7.41 -5.10 8.66
CA TYR A 257 7.05 -4.54 7.36
C TYR A 257 7.38 -5.48 6.22
N ALA A 258 6.39 -5.71 5.36
CA ALA A 258 6.63 -6.28 4.05
C ALA A 258 7.09 -5.16 3.13
N GLU A 259 8.00 -5.49 2.22
CA GLU A 259 8.75 -4.50 1.47
C GLU A 259 8.46 -4.70 -0.01
N TYR A 260 8.06 -3.62 -0.67
CA TYR A 260 7.65 -3.65 -2.07
C TYR A 260 8.30 -2.52 -2.86
N THR A 261 8.82 -2.86 -4.04
CA THR A 261 9.20 -1.89 -5.08
C THR A 261 8.87 -2.47 -6.46
N ILE A 262 8.95 -1.65 -7.49
CA ILE A 262 8.72 -2.03 -8.88
C ILE A 262 9.65 -1.23 -9.77
N ASP A 263 10.09 -1.81 -10.89
CA ASP A 263 10.93 -1.11 -11.84
C ASP A 263 10.17 -0.01 -12.61
N ALA A 264 10.91 0.83 -13.33
CA ALA A 264 10.34 1.97 -14.04
C ALA A 264 9.39 1.60 -15.19
N THR A 265 9.52 0.38 -15.75
CA THR A 265 8.59 -0.11 -16.77
C THR A 265 7.27 -0.61 -16.16
N GLY A 266 7.28 -0.94 -14.86
CA GLY A 266 6.15 -1.52 -14.17
C GLY A 266 5.96 -3.01 -14.44
N ALA A 267 7.00 -3.72 -14.89
CA ALA A 267 6.96 -5.14 -15.26
C ALA A 267 7.63 -6.05 -14.21
N VAL A 268 8.59 -5.52 -13.45
CA VAL A 268 9.39 -6.27 -12.48
C VAL A 268 9.03 -5.82 -11.08
N GLU A 269 8.04 -6.47 -10.50
CA GLU A 269 7.69 -6.27 -9.09
C GLU A 269 8.69 -7.00 -8.20
N THR A 270 9.05 -6.34 -7.11
CA THR A 270 9.98 -6.85 -6.12
C THR A 270 9.29 -6.78 -4.77
N PHE A 271 8.86 -7.94 -4.28
CA PHE A 271 8.20 -8.08 -2.98
C PHE A 271 9.01 -9.02 -2.08
N VAL A 272 9.17 -8.64 -0.82
CA VAL A 272 9.67 -9.48 0.27
C VAL A 272 8.70 -9.38 1.45
N PRO A 273 8.25 -10.51 2.03
CA PRO A 273 7.35 -10.50 3.17
C PRO A 273 8.03 -10.02 4.44
N ALA A 274 7.24 -9.51 5.37
CA ALA A 274 7.67 -9.18 6.71
C ALA A 274 8.14 -10.43 7.50
N VAL A 275 9.00 -10.22 8.49
CA VAL A 275 9.67 -11.31 9.20
C VAL A 275 9.00 -11.61 10.53
N PHE A 276 8.32 -12.77 10.66
CA PHE A 276 7.78 -13.19 11.97
C PHE A 276 7.44 -14.68 12.24
N PHE A 277 7.47 -15.65 11.29
CA PHE A 277 7.50 -17.12 11.65
C PHE A 277 8.39 -17.99 10.76
N THR A 278 8.76 -19.17 11.29
CA THR A 278 9.05 -20.46 10.62
C THR A 278 8.86 -21.60 11.63
N TYR A 279 8.57 -22.87 11.24
CA TYR A 279 8.73 -24.10 12.07
C TYR A 279 8.83 -25.38 11.18
N ASP A 280 9.43 -26.53 11.53
CA ASP A 280 10.31 -26.99 12.65
C ASP A 280 11.28 -28.14 12.22
N ALA A 281 11.89 -28.88 13.20
CA ALA A 281 12.73 -30.08 13.01
C ALA A 281 11.99 -31.44 13.06
N ASN A 282 10.66 -31.43 13.23
CA ASN A 282 9.76 -32.56 12.94
C ASN A 282 9.04 -32.37 11.58
N GLY A 283 9.28 -31.25 10.89
CA GLY A 283 9.27 -31.05 9.44
C GLY A 283 8.49 -29.86 8.87
N ASP A 284 7.32 -29.48 9.42
CA ASP A 284 6.26 -28.94 8.56
C ASP A 284 5.45 -27.80 9.22
N PRO A 285 4.89 -26.78 8.50
CA PRO A 285 5.36 -26.02 7.32
C PRO A 285 6.30 -24.84 7.69
N LEU A 286 7.35 -24.44 6.96
CA LEU A 286 7.65 -24.29 5.51
C LEU A 286 6.92 -23.13 4.78
N PRO A 287 7.40 -22.73 3.58
CA PRO A 287 7.91 -21.40 3.28
C PRO A 287 6.87 -20.27 3.41
N LEU A 288 7.21 -19.27 4.25
CA LEU A 288 6.41 -18.11 4.66
C LEU A 288 5.10 -18.45 5.40
N PRO A 289 4.93 -18.01 6.66
CA PRO A 289 3.65 -18.17 7.35
C PRO A 289 2.58 -17.21 6.79
N PRO A 290 1.32 -17.65 6.66
CA PRO A 290 0.19 -16.74 6.45
C PRO A 290 -0.26 -16.14 7.78
N PRO A 291 -0.86 -14.94 7.83
CA PRO A 291 -1.81 -14.61 8.87
C PRO A 291 -3.18 -15.20 8.47
N GLY A 292 -3.38 -16.50 8.72
CA GLY A 292 -4.69 -17.18 8.63
C GLY A 292 -4.90 -18.16 7.47
N GLU A 293 -6.07 -18.85 7.46
CA GLU A 293 -6.44 -20.01 6.63
C GLU A 293 -6.30 -19.89 5.09
N PHE A 294 -5.91 -18.74 4.56
CA PHE A 294 -5.64 -18.54 3.12
C PHE A 294 -4.46 -17.58 2.97
N GLY A 295 -3.41 -17.91 2.22
CA GLY A 295 -2.43 -16.98 1.63
C GLY A 295 -1.52 -16.12 2.53
N SER A 296 -0.28 -15.88 2.10
CA SER A 296 0.52 -14.74 2.56
C SER A 296 -0.06 -13.44 2.02
N LYS A 297 0.12 -12.35 2.76
CA LYS A 297 -0.21 -11.02 2.25
C LYS A 297 0.83 -10.58 1.25
N THR A 298 0.38 -10.12 0.08
CA THR A 298 1.27 -9.68 -0.99
C THR A 298 0.83 -8.31 -1.47
N ALA A 299 1.78 -7.37 -1.53
CA ALA A 299 1.58 -6.13 -2.26
C ALA A 299 1.70 -6.41 -3.77
N LYS A 300 0.98 -5.62 -4.56
CA LYS A 300 0.90 -5.68 -6.02
C LYS A 300 1.03 -4.26 -6.59
N ARG A 301 1.19 -4.14 -7.91
CA ARG A 301 1.34 -2.87 -8.61
C ARG A 301 0.27 -1.84 -8.27
N TYR A 302 -0.98 -2.24 -8.15
CA TYR A 302 -2.05 -1.28 -7.91
C TYR A 302 -2.41 -1.20 -6.43
N ILE A 303 -2.36 0.02 -5.90
CA ILE A 303 -2.65 0.34 -4.52
C ILE A 303 -4.14 0.68 -4.41
N PRO A 304 -4.96 -0.10 -3.70
CA PRO A 304 -6.39 0.13 -3.63
C PRO A 304 -6.75 1.37 -2.83
N VAL A 305 -8.02 1.77 -2.96
CA VAL A 305 -8.61 2.92 -2.28
C VAL A 305 -8.35 2.84 -0.78
N GLY A 306 -7.65 3.84 -0.25
CA GLY A 306 -7.41 3.97 1.18
C GLY A 306 -6.42 3.00 1.81
N GLN A 307 -5.66 2.21 1.03
CA GLN A 307 -4.53 1.45 1.58
C GLN A 307 -3.42 2.39 2.07
N GLY A 308 -2.99 2.23 3.33
CA GLY A 308 -1.85 2.94 3.92
C GLY A 308 -0.54 2.14 3.84
N PHE A 309 0.59 2.84 3.76
CA PHE A 309 1.94 2.25 3.76
C PHE A 309 2.97 3.29 4.23
N MET A 310 4.08 2.82 4.78
CA MET A 310 5.20 3.68 5.15
C MET A 310 6.08 3.96 3.93
N VAL A 311 6.61 5.18 3.85
CA VAL A 311 7.70 5.56 2.93
C VAL A 311 8.86 6.13 3.73
N GLU A 312 10.09 5.82 3.33
CA GLU A 312 11.30 6.41 3.92
C GLU A 312 11.76 7.59 3.05
N GLY A 313 12.04 8.73 3.66
CA GLY A 313 12.60 9.87 2.95
C GLY A 313 14.08 9.67 2.60
N SER A 314 14.51 10.24 1.48
CA SER A 314 15.88 10.21 0.98
C SER A 314 16.49 11.61 0.78
N ALA A 315 15.80 12.65 1.28
CA ALA A 315 16.20 14.05 1.15
C ALA A 315 16.15 14.74 2.52
N PRO A 316 17.08 15.68 2.84
CA PRO A 316 17.13 16.32 4.16
C PRO A 316 15.79 16.95 4.60
N PHE A 317 15.03 17.46 3.63
CA PHE A 317 13.64 17.85 3.76
C PHE A 317 12.97 17.70 2.41
N GLY A 318 11.81 17.06 2.36
CA GLY A 318 11.10 16.81 1.11
C GLY A 318 9.61 16.62 1.30
N PHE A 319 8.91 16.52 0.18
CA PHE A 319 7.50 16.16 0.14
C PHE A 319 7.29 15.05 -0.87
N VAL A 320 6.80 13.90 -0.40
CA VAL A 320 6.28 12.87 -1.28
C VAL A 320 4.97 13.39 -1.89
N ARG A 321 4.74 13.12 -3.17
CA ARG A 321 3.63 13.67 -3.94
C ARG A 321 2.78 12.57 -4.52
N THR A 322 1.47 12.78 -4.44
CA THR A 322 0.47 11.97 -5.10
C THR A 322 -0.29 12.86 -6.08
N THR A 323 -0.44 12.42 -7.33
CA THR A 323 -1.07 13.20 -8.42
C THR A 323 -2.13 12.40 -9.14
N ASN A 324 -3.04 13.08 -9.83
CA ASN A 324 -4.12 12.43 -10.57
C ASN A 324 -3.62 11.52 -11.71
N ASP A 325 -2.43 11.78 -12.26
CA ASP A 325 -1.78 10.90 -13.25
C ASP A 325 -1.45 9.51 -12.72
N MET A 326 -1.46 9.31 -11.39
CA MET A 326 -1.24 8.01 -10.76
C MET A 326 -2.54 7.20 -10.63
N ARG A 327 -3.71 7.80 -10.91
CA ARG A 327 -5.00 7.12 -10.77
C ARG A 327 -5.23 6.13 -11.89
N VAL A 328 -5.70 4.95 -11.52
CA VAL A 328 -6.08 3.89 -12.46
C VAL A 328 -7.38 3.24 -12.00
N PHE A 329 -8.10 2.63 -12.93
CA PHE A 329 -9.21 1.76 -12.57
C PHE A 329 -8.69 0.34 -12.45
N GLU A 330 -8.53 -0.12 -11.22
CA GLU A 330 -8.16 -1.51 -10.94
C GLU A 330 -8.96 -2.02 -9.75
N LYS A 331 -9.64 -3.15 -9.92
CA LYS A 331 -10.43 -3.76 -8.84
C LYS A 331 -9.52 -4.61 -7.97
N GLU A 332 -9.82 -4.71 -6.69
CA GLU A 332 -9.13 -5.71 -5.86
C GLU A 332 -9.44 -7.14 -6.31
N SER A 333 -10.65 -7.37 -6.83
CA SER A 333 -11.07 -8.65 -7.39
C SER A 333 -10.35 -9.05 -8.67
N SER A 334 -9.61 -8.16 -9.35
CA SER A 334 -8.78 -8.52 -10.52
C SER A 334 -7.49 -9.26 -10.16
N GLY A 335 -7.07 -9.18 -8.89
CA GLY A 335 -5.83 -9.80 -8.40
C GLY A 335 -4.58 -8.95 -8.60
N ASN A 336 -4.67 -7.82 -9.31
CA ASN A 336 -3.56 -6.89 -9.54
C ASN A 336 -3.58 -5.69 -8.57
N SER A 337 -4.71 -5.45 -7.89
CA SER A 337 -4.84 -4.51 -6.77
C SER A 337 -5.16 -5.30 -5.51
N TYR A 338 -4.53 -4.99 -4.38
CA TYR A 338 -4.83 -5.71 -3.15
C TYR A 338 -4.69 -4.81 -1.93
N PHE A 339 -5.78 -4.65 -1.15
CA PHE A 339 -5.62 -4.15 0.21
C PHE A 339 -4.75 -5.19 0.89
N PHE A 340 -3.77 -4.80 1.69
CA PHE A 340 -2.77 -5.71 2.22
C PHE A 340 -3.43 -6.70 3.21
N ARG A 341 -4.07 -7.74 2.64
CA ARG A 341 -4.72 -8.94 3.19
C ARG A 341 -4.13 -10.19 2.52
N ASN A 342 -4.68 -11.35 2.85
CA ASN A 342 -4.33 -12.66 2.33
C ASN A 342 -4.67 -12.86 0.85
N SER A 343 -3.72 -13.29 0.01
CA SER A 343 -3.95 -13.50 -1.43
C SER A 343 -5.17 -14.39 -1.77
N HIS A 344 -5.93 -13.98 -2.80
CA HIS A 344 -6.92 -14.81 -3.49
C HIS A 344 -6.57 -14.84 -4.98
N ASN A 345 -6.49 -16.02 -5.58
CA ASN A 345 -6.24 -16.17 -7.02
C ASN A 345 -7.49 -15.70 -7.80
N SER A 346 -7.36 -14.63 -8.57
CA SER A 346 -8.36 -14.21 -9.56
C SER A 346 -7.74 -14.12 -10.96
N GLU A 347 -8.60 -14.03 -11.98
CA GLU A 347 -8.22 -14.11 -13.39
C GLU A 347 -7.41 -12.88 -13.82
N GLN A 348 -6.18 -13.14 -14.30
CA GLN A 348 -5.20 -12.17 -14.78
C GLN A 348 -5.74 -11.34 -15.96
N ILE A 349 -5.61 -10.01 -15.87
CA ILE A 349 -5.73 -9.10 -17.00
C ILE A 349 -4.52 -8.15 -17.00
N ASP A 350 -3.71 -8.28 -18.06
CA ASP A 350 -2.58 -7.48 -18.55
C ASP A 350 -1.23 -7.37 -17.78
N GLU A 351 -0.17 -7.56 -18.60
CA GLU A 351 1.30 -7.43 -18.48
C GLU A 351 2.07 -8.15 -17.36
N ILE A 352 1.57 -8.21 -16.13
CA ILE A 352 2.30 -8.83 -15.01
C ILE A 352 1.78 -10.25 -14.74
N VAL A 353 2.66 -11.24 -14.78
CA VAL A 353 2.32 -12.65 -14.53
C VAL A 353 2.82 -13.08 -13.15
N TYR A 354 2.04 -13.92 -12.47
CA TYR A 354 2.39 -14.49 -11.18
C TYR A 354 2.42 -16.02 -11.24
N ASN A 355 3.29 -16.64 -10.45
CA ASN A 355 3.29 -18.08 -10.26
C ASN A 355 2.26 -18.51 -9.20
N GLU A 356 2.17 -19.82 -8.94
CA GLU A 356 1.21 -20.40 -7.98
C GLU A 356 1.38 -19.92 -6.53
N TYR A 357 2.54 -19.37 -6.19
CA TYR A 357 2.84 -18.77 -4.89
C TYR A 357 2.54 -17.27 -4.83
N GLY A 358 1.95 -16.70 -5.89
CA GLY A 358 1.65 -15.27 -5.99
C GLY A 358 2.89 -14.40 -6.20
N LEU A 359 4.05 -14.98 -6.55
CA LEU A 359 5.28 -14.26 -6.85
C LEU A 359 5.29 -13.81 -8.31
N ASN A 360 5.72 -12.58 -8.57
CA ASN A 360 5.91 -12.06 -9.92
C ASN A 360 6.90 -12.92 -10.71
N ILE A 361 6.51 -13.32 -11.91
CA ILE A 361 7.36 -13.96 -12.92
C ILE A 361 8.06 -12.84 -13.69
N VAL A 362 9.39 -12.77 -13.56
CA VAL A 362 10.19 -11.73 -14.22
C VAL A 362 10.30 -12.00 -15.72
N PRO A 363 10.42 -10.94 -16.55
CA PRO A 363 10.65 -11.08 -17.99
C PRO A 363 11.88 -11.93 -18.32
N ASP A 364 11.92 -12.53 -19.52
CA ASP A 364 12.95 -13.51 -19.94
C ASP A 364 14.39 -12.97 -19.89
N ASP A 365 14.59 -11.66 -20.00
CA ASP A 365 15.88 -10.97 -19.91
C ASP A 365 16.34 -10.69 -18.47
N TYR A 366 15.45 -10.86 -17.49
CA TYR A 366 15.78 -10.85 -16.07
C TYR A 366 16.06 -12.27 -15.56
N LYS A 367 16.89 -12.38 -14.53
CA LYS A 367 16.95 -13.59 -13.68
C LYS A 367 16.65 -13.21 -12.24
N ARG A 368 16.12 -14.14 -11.46
CA ARG A 368 15.77 -13.86 -10.06
C ARG A 368 15.91 -15.10 -9.20
N PHE A 369 16.55 -15.00 -8.05
CA PHE A 369 16.41 -16.03 -7.02
C PHE A 369 15.99 -15.46 -5.68
N ARG A 370 15.40 -16.32 -4.84
CA ARG A 370 15.02 -16.04 -3.46
C ARG A 370 15.66 -17.04 -2.52
N LEU A 371 16.27 -16.54 -1.45
CA LEU A 371 16.77 -17.35 -0.34
C LEU A 371 15.88 -17.15 0.87
N ASN A 372 15.51 -18.22 1.55
CA ASN A 372 14.96 -18.17 2.89
C ASN A 372 16.07 -18.53 3.87
N VAL A 373 16.34 -17.63 4.82
CA VAL A 373 17.25 -17.84 5.94
C VAL A 373 16.43 -17.98 7.20
N ASP A 374 16.47 -19.17 7.78
CA ASP A 374 15.67 -19.54 8.95
C ASP A 374 16.53 -19.44 10.22
N PHE A 375 15.97 -18.82 11.26
CA PHE A 375 16.59 -18.59 12.57
C PHE A 375 15.76 -19.22 13.68
N SER A 376 16.43 -19.62 14.77
CA SER A 376 15.83 -20.15 16.00
C SER A 376 16.43 -19.43 17.22
N VAL A 377 15.78 -18.35 17.65
CA VAL A 377 16.25 -17.47 18.74
C VAL A 377 15.37 -17.64 19.97
N SER A 378 15.94 -18.10 21.09
CA SER A 378 15.23 -18.21 22.37
C SER A 378 13.87 -18.96 22.29
N GLY A 379 13.78 -19.98 21.43
CA GLY A 379 12.57 -20.80 21.23
C GLY A 379 11.56 -20.23 20.22
N ASN A 380 11.81 -19.05 19.67
CA ASN A 380 11.06 -18.49 18.55
C ASN A 380 11.80 -18.76 17.24
N GLU A 381 11.06 -18.99 16.17
CA GLU A 381 11.65 -19.20 14.86
C GLU A 381 11.04 -18.24 13.83
N TYR A 382 11.88 -17.73 12.94
CA TYR A 382 11.45 -16.83 11.86
C TYR A 382 12.32 -17.00 10.62
N THR A 383 11.75 -16.65 9.47
CA THR A 383 12.46 -16.62 8.19
C THR A 383 12.67 -15.19 7.72
N ARG A 384 13.91 -14.84 7.41
CA ARG A 384 14.24 -13.70 6.54
C ARG A 384 14.27 -14.19 5.10
N GLN A 385 13.45 -13.60 4.24
CA GLN A 385 13.59 -13.82 2.80
C GLN A 385 14.52 -12.76 2.20
N LEU A 386 15.50 -13.22 1.45
CA LEU A 386 16.40 -12.40 0.64
C LEU A 386 16.09 -12.65 -0.84
N LEU A 387 16.14 -11.60 -1.65
CA LEU A 387 15.90 -11.69 -3.09
C LEU A 387 17.10 -11.11 -3.83
N MET A 388 17.54 -11.77 -4.89
CA MET A 388 18.50 -11.24 -5.84
C MET A 388 17.85 -11.08 -7.22
N ASN A 389 17.84 -9.87 -7.74
CA ASN A 389 17.47 -9.55 -9.12
C ASN A 389 18.74 -9.54 -9.99
N PHE A 390 18.65 -10.03 -11.21
CA PHE A 390 19.70 -9.88 -12.20
C PHE A 390 19.19 -9.33 -13.51
N HIS A 391 19.90 -8.35 -14.05
CA HIS A 391 19.61 -7.75 -15.34
C HIS A 391 20.86 -7.06 -15.89
N ASP A 392 20.99 -6.93 -17.21
CA ASP A 392 22.15 -6.27 -17.83
C ASP A 392 22.22 -4.76 -17.53
N SER A 393 21.11 -4.14 -17.10
CA SER A 393 21.10 -2.74 -16.66
C SER A 393 21.45 -2.55 -15.18
N ALA A 394 21.53 -3.62 -14.39
CA ALA A 394 21.84 -3.52 -12.97
C ALA A 394 23.31 -3.12 -12.77
N THR A 395 23.56 -2.30 -11.75
CA THR A 395 24.87 -1.76 -11.44
C THR A 395 25.38 -2.28 -10.10
N THR A 396 26.59 -1.89 -9.71
CA THR A 396 27.08 -2.18 -8.34
C THR A 396 26.60 -1.13 -7.33
N ASN A 397 25.98 -0.04 -7.81
CA ASN A 397 25.39 1.01 -6.97
C ASN A 397 23.90 0.73 -6.77
N PHE A 398 23.24 1.55 -5.95
CA PHE A 398 21.81 1.40 -5.69
C PHE A 398 20.97 1.54 -6.96
N ASP A 399 20.18 0.50 -7.29
CA ASP A 399 19.29 0.48 -8.45
C ASP A 399 17.82 0.68 -8.03
N TYR A 400 17.37 1.92 -8.14
CA TYR A 400 16.02 2.36 -7.78
C TYR A 400 14.93 1.56 -8.51
N GLY A 401 13.99 0.98 -7.76
CA GLY A 401 12.92 0.14 -8.33
C GLY A 401 13.28 -1.35 -8.46
N LEU A 402 14.54 -1.73 -8.24
CA LEU A 402 14.98 -3.13 -8.26
C LEU A 402 15.47 -3.62 -6.89
N GLU A 403 15.98 -2.70 -6.07
CA GLU A 403 16.56 -2.98 -4.77
C GLU A 403 15.69 -2.44 -3.63
N VAL A 404 15.78 -3.09 -2.48
CA VAL A 404 14.94 -2.82 -1.32
C VAL A 404 15.79 -2.71 -0.08
N LYS A 405 15.94 -1.47 0.39
CA LYS A 405 16.55 -1.21 1.69
C LYS A 405 15.67 -1.82 2.77
N ARG A 406 16.30 -2.57 3.67
CA ARG A 406 15.62 -3.29 4.74
C ARG A 406 14.93 -2.33 5.71
N SER A 407 13.70 -2.66 6.12
CA SER A 407 12.87 -1.85 7.02
C SER A 407 13.29 -1.89 8.48
N GLU A 408 13.79 -3.04 8.94
CA GLU A 408 14.06 -3.29 10.36
C GLU A 408 15.32 -4.14 10.57
N ASN A 409 16.05 -3.84 11.65
CA ASN A 409 17.21 -4.61 12.08
C ASN A 409 16.78 -5.54 13.21
N LEU A 410 16.92 -6.86 13.01
CA LEU A 410 16.78 -7.84 14.07
C LEU A 410 18.15 -8.15 14.71
N SER A 411 18.15 -8.58 15.97
CA SER A 411 19.40 -8.88 16.68
C SER A 411 20.12 -10.10 16.09
N THR A 412 19.35 -11.09 15.64
CA THR A 412 19.77 -12.17 14.74
C THR A 412 19.13 -11.92 13.38
N ASP A 413 19.88 -11.98 12.27
CA ASP A 413 19.34 -11.59 10.96
C ASP A 413 20.19 -12.01 9.76
N ALA A 414 19.62 -11.91 8.56
CA ALA A 414 20.32 -12.01 7.29
C ALA A 414 20.02 -10.80 6.38
N TYR A 415 20.99 -10.40 5.55
CA TYR A 415 20.81 -9.32 4.58
C TYR A 415 21.92 -9.31 3.52
N TRP A 416 21.66 -8.63 2.42
CA TRP A 416 22.69 -8.18 1.48
C TRP A 416 23.30 -6.88 1.99
N ASN A 417 24.62 -6.78 1.98
CA ASN A 417 25.31 -5.55 2.38
C ASN A 417 25.87 -4.84 1.15
N GLN A 418 25.42 -3.61 0.93
CA GLN A 418 25.93 -2.74 -0.12
C GLN A 418 26.34 -1.41 0.51
N ASP A 419 27.63 -1.11 0.50
CA ASP A 419 28.22 0.10 1.10
C ASP A 419 27.84 0.36 2.56
N GLY A 420 27.65 -0.70 3.34
CA GLY A 420 27.29 -0.63 4.77
C GLY A 420 25.80 -0.46 5.03
N ILE A 421 24.97 -0.49 3.99
CA ILE A 421 23.51 -0.44 4.08
C ILE A 421 22.95 -1.87 3.95
N PRO A 422 22.06 -2.30 4.86
CA PRO A 422 21.41 -3.59 4.77
C PRO A 422 20.22 -3.57 3.80
N TYR A 423 20.21 -4.51 2.86
CA TYR A 423 19.16 -4.71 1.88
C TYR A 423 18.52 -6.09 2.02
N SER A 424 17.20 -6.16 1.88
CA SER A 424 16.49 -7.43 1.71
C SER A 424 16.49 -7.87 0.24
N VAL A 425 16.61 -6.91 -0.67
CA VAL A 425 16.72 -7.15 -2.11
C VAL A 425 17.87 -6.35 -2.72
N GLN A 426 18.72 -7.03 -3.49
CA GLN A 426 19.79 -6.43 -4.27
C GLN A 426 19.64 -6.78 -5.76
N ALA A 427 20.23 -5.99 -6.65
CA ALA A 427 20.28 -6.21 -8.09
C ALA A 427 21.73 -6.21 -8.57
N LEU A 428 22.10 -7.15 -9.45
CA LEU A 428 23.45 -7.24 -10.02
C LEU A 428 23.40 -7.67 -11.48
N GLN A 429 24.43 -7.34 -12.27
CA GLN A 429 24.59 -7.99 -13.56
C GLN A 429 24.94 -9.47 -13.34
N PHE A 430 24.24 -10.38 -14.02
CA PHE A 430 24.49 -11.81 -13.88
C PHE A 430 25.86 -12.19 -14.45
N ASN A 431 26.62 -12.97 -13.68
CA ASN A 431 27.83 -13.66 -14.11
C ASN A 431 27.92 -15.00 -13.36
N GLU A 432 28.30 -16.08 -14.04
CA GLU A 432 28.45 -17.41 -13.43
C GLU A 432 29.55 -17.45 -12.35
N ASP A 433 30.55 -16.58 -12.46
CA ASP A 433 31.64 -16.45 -11.48
C ASP A 433 31.33 -15.47 -10.34
N LEU A 434 30.10 -14.93 -10.28
CA LEU A 434 29.72 -13.93 -9.29
C LEU A 434 29.66 -14.53 -7.88
N ILE A 435 30.41 -13.93 -6.95
CA ILE A 435 30.35 -14.24 -5.53
C ILE A 435 29.57 -13.12 -4.84
N ILE A 436 28.42 -13.48 -4.26
CA ILE A 436 27.53 -12.53 -3.59
C ILE A 436 27.64 -12.75 -2.07
N PRO A 437 28.13 -11.76 -1.31
CA PRO A 437 28.24 -11.90 0.14
C PRO A 437 26.86 -11.80 0.80
N ILE A 438 26.48 -12.84 1.56
CA ILE A 438 25.36 -12.80 2.50
C ILE A 438 25.91 -12.42 3.86
N THR A 439 25.36 -11.38 4.49
CA THR A 439 25.68 -11.06 5.88
C THR A 439 24.75 -11.83 6.81
N LEU A 440 25.32 -12.56 7.76
CA LEU A 440 24.62 -13.19 8.87
C LEU A 440 25.00 -12.48 10.18
N GLN A 441 24.01 -11.97 10.89
CA GLN A 441 24.17 -11.42 12.23
C GLN A 441 23.55 -12.41 13.22
N ILE A 442 24.30 -12.86 14.22
CA ILE A 442 23.86 -13.91 15.14
C ILE A 442 24.09 -13.42 16.58
N GLU A 443 23.01 -13.22 17.34
CA GLU A 443 23.09 -12.78 18.74
C GLU A 443 23.41 -13.95 19.68
N GLU A 444 22.79 -15.11 19.44
CA GLU A 444 22.95 -16.32 20.23
C GLU A 444 23.34 -17.49 19.32
N VAL A 445 24.26 -18.35 19.77
CA VAL A 445 24.69 -19.54 19.02
C VAL A 445 23.49 -20.42 18.70
N GLN A 446 23.22 -20.61 17.41
CA GLN A 446 22.05 -21.33 16.91
C GLN A 446 22.35 -21.98 15.55
N PRO A 447 21.61 -23.02 15.14
CA PRO A 447 21.63 -23.48 13.76
C PRO A 447 21.04 -22.41 12.84
N VAL A 448 21.65 -22.22 11.67
CA VAL A 448 21.12 -21.38 10.59
C VAL A 448 20.84 -22.27 9.39
N LYS A 449 19.63 -22.18 8.83
CA LYS A 449 19.24 -22.94 7.64
C LYS A 449 19.00 -21.99 6.48
N ILE A 450 19.76 -22.16 5.40
CA ILE A 450 19.62 -21.39 4.17
C ILE A 450 18.99 -22.29 3.10
N ARG A 451 17.92 -21.81 2.46
CA ARG A 451 17.18 -22.56 1.43
C ARG A 451 16.96 -21.70 0.19
N LEU A 452 17.22 -22.26 -0.99
CA LEU A 452 16.72 -21.70 -2.23
C LEU A 452 15.20 -21.90 -2.28
N PHE A 453 14.45 -20.80 -2.36
CA PHE A 453 13.00 -20.81 -2.33
C PHE A 453 12.38 -20.73 -3.73
N ASP A 454 12.92 -19.86 -4.58
CA ASP A 454 12.48 -19.64 -5.95
C ASP A 454 13.68 -19.27 -6.82
N ALA A 455 13.68 -19.69 -8.08
CA ALA A 455 14.71 -19.36 -9.06
C ALA A 455 14.08 -19.29 -10.46
N GLN A 456 14.20 -18.13 -11.10
CA GLN A 456 13.58 -17.82 -12.38
C GLN A 456 14.64 -17.51 -13.44
N ASN A 457 14.41 -18.01 -14.66
CA ASN A 457 15.24 -17.79 -15.85
C ASN A 457 16.71 -18.22 -15.70
N PHE A 458 17.01 -19.18 -14.83
CA PHE A 458 18.29 -19.89 -14.77
C PHE A 458 18.29 -21.08 -15.73
N VAL A 459 19.48 -21.52 -16.16
CA VAL A 459 19.59 -22.75 -16.96
C VAL A 459 19.13 -23.93 -16.11
N GLU A 460 18.43 -24.88 -16.71
CA GLU A 460 17.94 -26.07 -16.00
C GLU A 460 19.11 -26.79 -15.31
N ASN A 461 18.97 -27.06 -14.01
CA ASN A 461 20.00 -27.66 -13.16
C ASN A 461 21.28 -26.81 -12.97
N GLN A 462 21.26 -25.50 -13.23
CA GLN A 462 22.37 -24.62 -12.86
C GLN A 462 22.57 -24.66 -11.34
N PRO A 463 23.75 -25.09 -10.85
CA PRO A 463 23.98 -25.18 -9.42
C PRO A 463 24.17 -23.78 -8.81
N ILE A 464 23.51 -23.54 -7.68
CA ILE A 464 23.74 -22.37 -6.82
C ILE A 464 24.45 -22.89 -5.56
N TYR A 465 25.67 -22.43 -5.32
CA TYR A 465 26.50 -22.89 -4.21
C TYR A 465 26.45 -21.89 -3.05
N VAL A 466 26.35 -22.41 -1.83
CA VAL A 466 26.73 -21.67 -0.63
C VAL A 466 28.21 -21.95 -0.39
N PHE A 467 29.03 -20.91 -0.44
CA PHE A 467 30.46 -21.01 -0.19
C PHE A 467 30.77 -20.54 1.23
N ASP A 468 31.27 -21.46 2.04
CA ASP A 468 31.80 -21.16 3.38
C ASP A 468 33.32 -21.15 3.31
N THR A 469 33.93 -20.06 3.80
CA THR A 469 35.39 -19.86 3.78
C THR A 469 36.12 -20.39 5.00
N GLU A 470 35.40 -20.94 6.00
CA GLU A 470 35.98 -21.51 7.22
C GLU A 470 36.34 -23.00 7.14
#